data_AF-A0A7C6EJL7-F1
#
_entry.id   AF-A0A7C6EJL7-F1
#
_cell.length_a   1.000
_cell.length_b   1.000
_cell.length_c   1.000
_cell.angle_alpha   90.00
_cell.angle_beta   90.00
_cell.angle_gamma   90.00
#
_symmetry.space_group_name_H-M   'P 1'
#
loop_
_entity.id
_entity.type
_entity.pdbx_description
1 polymer ?
#
loop_
_entity_poly.entity_id
_entity_poly.type
_entity_poly.pdbx_seq_one_letter_code
_entity_poly.pdbx_strand_id
1 'polypeptide(L)'
;MSQQASRAVKNFFTLLFSGKISKAEESLSRLEKRLGNNGYYKALYGIYYAYVTDDRDSFIFQLWKRYLSGEDKAKLKETFTDLLKEAYDPPKDFIQAWIDLIDIMDSLPTPHKLAKEQEVIKSMEEGEAEAGAEAEHES
;
A
#
# COMPACT_ATOMS: atom_id res chain seq x y z
N MET A 1 -18.08 -2.79 9.29
CA MET A 1 -17.64 -4.21 9.30
C MET A 1 -17.57 -4.76 10.71
N SER A 2 -17.65 -6.09 10.90
CA SER A 2 -17.40 -6.71 12.22
C SER A 2 -15.92 -6.61 12.61
N GLN A 3 -15.60 -6.56 13.91
CA GLN A 3 -14.21 -6.49 14.39
C GLN A 3 -13.35 -7.66 13.86
N GLN A 4 -13.94 -8.85 13.69
CA GLN A 4 -13.23 -10.01 13.18
C GLN A 4 -12.88 -9.87 11.68
N ALA A 5 -13.76 -9.27 10.88
CA ALA A 5 -13.49 -8.99 9.48
C ALA A 5 -12.38 -7.94 9.33
N SER A 6 -12.41 -6.87 10.14
CA SER A 6 -11.36 -5.84 10.17
C SER A 6 -9.98 -6.43 10.52
N ARG A 7 -9.89 -7.33 11.52
CA ARG A 7 -8.64 -8.03 11.86
C ARG A 7 -8.13 -8.91 10.73
N ALA A 8 -9.02 -9.62 10.04
CA ALA A 8 -8.63 -10.48 8.92
C ALA A 8 -8.10 -9.68 7.71
N VAL A 9 -8.73 -8.53 7.41
CA VAL A 9 -8.28 -7.60 6.36
C VAL A 9 -6.91 -7.00 6.71
N LYS A 10 -6.73 -6.54 7.96
CA LYS A 10 -5.42 -6.05 8.41
C LYS A 10 -4.34 -7.12 8.27
N ASN A 11 -4.62 -8.36 8.71
CA ASN A 11 -3.67 -9.47 8.56
C ASN A 11 -3.31 -9.74 7.10
N PHE A 12 -4.29 -9.71 6.19
CA PHE A 12 -4.05 -9.84 4.76
C PHE A 12 -3.06 -8.77 4.26
N PHE A 13 -3.30 -7.49 4.57
CA PHE A 13 -2.40 -6.41 4.15
C PHE A 13 -1.02 -6.50 4.80
N THR A 14 -0.94 -6.88 6.08
CA THR A 14 0.35 -7.13 6.75
C THR A 14 1.16 -8.20 6.01
N LEU A 15 0.54 -9.33 5.67
CA LEU A 15 1.21 -10.41 4.93
C LEU A 15 1.65 -9.95 3.53
N LEU A 16 0.79 -9.21 2.83
CA LEU A 16 1.05 -8.70 1.49
C LEU A 16 2.27 -7.76 1.48
N PHE A 17 2.23 -6.72 2.31
CA PHE A 17 3.27 -5.69 2.33
C PHE A 17 4.59 -6.21 2.92
N SER A 18 4.56 -7.16 3.86
CA SER A 18 5.77 -7.90 4.31
C SER A 18 6.35 -8.88 3.27
N GLY A 19 5.71 -9.05 2.11
CA GLY A 19 6.21 -9.94 1.05
C GLY A 19 5.95 -11.42 1.27
N LYS A 20 5.07 -11.77 2.20
CA LYS A 20 4.63 -13.15 2.45
C LYS A 20 3.50 -13.51 1.47
N ILE A 21 3.77 -13.45 0.16
CA ILE A 21 2.76 -13.49 -0.91
C ILE A 21 1.86 -14.72 -0.83
N SER A 22 2.42 -15.93 -0.70
CA SER A 22 1.61 -17.16 -0.57
C SER A 22 0.66 -17.14 0.63
N LYS A 23 1.10 -16.57 1.77
CA LYS A 23 0.25 -16.43 2.96
C LYS A 23 -0.82 -15.34 2.76
N ALA A 24 -0.48 -14.27 2.03
CA ALA A 24 -1.44 -13.23 1.69
C ALA A 24 -2.54 -13.78 0.77
N GLU A 25 -2.19 -14.60 -0.21
CA GLU A 25 -3.13 -15.29 -1.10
C GLU A 25 -4.06 -16.24 -0.33
N GLU A 26 -3.52 -17.08 0.56
CA GLU A 26 -4.33 -17.92 1.44
C GLU A 26 -5.29 -17.08 2.31
N SER A 27 -4.80 -15.97 2.86
CA SER A 27 -5.62 -15.05 3.66
C SER A 27 -6.73 -14.40 2.83
N LEU A 28 -6.45 -14.07 1.57
CA LEU A 28 -7.41 -13.50 0.62
C LEU A 28 -8.49 -14.53 0.24
N SER A 29 -8.13 -15.78 -0.02
CA SER A 29 -9.09 -16.86 -0.28
C SER A 29 -10.03 -17.11 0.92
N ARG A 30 -9.52 -16.99 2.16
CA ARG A 30 -10.36 -17.07 3.37
C ARG A 30 -11.31 -15.87 3.49
N LEU A 31 -10.89 -14.68 3.06
CA LEU A 31 -11.73 -13.49 3.02
C LEU A 31 -12.82 -13.62 1.95
N GLU A 32 -12.53 -14.20 0.79
CA GLU A 32 -13.51 -14.51 -0.26
C GLU A 32 -14.68 -15.34 0.30
N LYS A 33 -14.37 -16.41 1.03
CA LYS A 33 -15.39 -17.28 1.65
C LYS A 33 -16.28 -16.56 2.66
N ARG A 34 -15.78 -15.47 3.28
CA ARG A 34 -16.49 -14.72 4.32
C ARG A 34 -17.28 -13.53 3.76
N LEU A 35 -16.70 -12.83 2.79
CA LEU A 35 -17.26 -11.62 2.19
C LEU A 35 -18.11 -11.92 0.95
N GLY A 36 -17.89 -13.07 0.32
CA GLY A 36 -18.41 -13.38 -1.00
C GLY A 36 -17.71 -12.57 -2.09
N ASN A 37 -18.15 -12.75 -3.33
CA ASN A 37 -17.64 -12.00 -4.49
C ASN A 37 -18.27 -10.60 -4.60
N ASN A 38 -18.25 -9.84 -3.49
CA ASN A 38 -18.78 -8.48 -3.42
C ASN A 38 -17.73 -7.43 -3.84
N GLY A 39 -18.13 -6.15 -3.88
CA GLY A 39 -17.23 -5.06 -4.28
C GLY A 39 -16.04 -4.92 -3.33
N TYR A 40 -16.24 -5.15 -2.03
CA TYR A 40 -15.16 -5.13 -1.05
C TYR A 40 -14.07 -6.17 -1.37
N TYR A 41 -14.46 -7.42 -1.58
CA TYR A 41 -13.52 -8.49 -1.94
C TYR A 41 -12.82 -8.20 -3.28
N LYS A 42 -13.55 -7.69 -4.28
CA LYS A 42 -12.97 -7.31 -5.58
C LYS A 42 -11.90 -6.22 -5.43
N ALA A 43 -12.09 -5.26 -4.54
CA ALA A 43 -11.07 -4.27 -4.22
C ALA A 43 -9.81 -4.91 -3.60
N LEU A 44 -9.99 -5.81 -2.62
CA LEU A 44 -8.86 -6.54 -2.01
C LEU A 44 -8.10 -7.37 -3.05
N TYR A 45 -8.82 -8.07 -3.92
CA TYR A 45 -8.24 -8.86 -5.00
C TYR A 45 -7.50 -7.98 -6.02
N GLY A 46 -8.07 -6.85 -6.41
CA GLY A 46 -7.41 -5.89 -7.30
C GLY A 46 -6.11 -5.34 -6.70
N ILE A 47 -6.13 -4.99 -5.40
CA ILE A 47 -4.92 -4.55 -4.68
C ILE A 47 -3.86 -5.66 -4.65
N TYR A 48 -4.26 -6.89 -4.32
CA TYR A 48 -3.36 -8.04 -4.34
C TYR A 48 -2.72 -8.24 -5.71
N TYR A 49 -3.53 -8.27 -6.76
CA TYR A 49 -3.08 -8.50 -8.12
C TYR A 49 -2.07 -7.43 -8.55
N ALA A 50 -2.45 -6.14 -8.47
CA ALA A 50 -1.59 -5.02 -8.85
C ALA A 50 -0.26 -5.02 -8.07
N TYR A 51 -0.33 -5.32 -6.77
CA TYR A 51 0.87 -5.38 -5.95
C TYR A 51 1.78 -6.56 -6.31
N VAL A 52 1.23 -7.74 -6.60
CA VAL A 52 2.02 -8.93 -6.97
C VAL A 52 2.62 -8.80 -8.37
N THR A 53 1.87 -8.28 -9.35
CA THR A 53 2.34 -8.07 -10.73
C THR A 53 3.34 -6.95 -10.88
N ASP A 54 3.65 -6.23 -9.79
CA ASP A 54 4.56 -5.08 -9.80
C ASP A 54 4.10 -3.95 -10.71
N ASP A 55 2.78 -3.75 -10.80
CA ASP A 55 2.22 -2.61 -11.51
C ASP A 55 2.52 -1.32 -10.74
N ARG A 56 3.67 -0.72 -11.01
CA ARG A 56 4.17 0.49 -10.34
C ARG A 56 3.32 1.73 -10.61
N ASP A 57 2.53 1.71 -11.67
CA ASP A 57 1.59 2.78 -12.03
C ASP A 57 0.24 2.62 -11.34
N SER A 58 -0.01 1.46 -10.72
CA SER A 58 -1.24 1.22 -9.96
C SER A 58 -1.38 2.16 -8.76
N PHE A 59 -2.65 2.45 -8.43
CA PHE A 59 -2.99 3.34 -7.34
C PHE A 59 -2.40 2.90 -5.99
N ILE A 60 -2.21 1.59 -5.74
CA ILE A 60 -1.65 1.12 -4.47
C ILE A 60 -0.19 1.56 -4.27
N PHE A 61 0.64 1.59 -5.31
CA PHE A 61 2.01 2.07 -5.20
C PHE A 61 2.05 3.59 -5.03
N GLN A 62 1.21 4.32 -5.78
CA GLN A 62 1.11 5.78 -5.66
C GLN A 62 0.59 6.19 -4.27
N LEU A 63 -0.38 5.46 -3.73
CA LEU A 63 -0.90 5.65 -2.39
C LEU A 63 0.20 5.53 -1.33
N TRP A 64 1.00 4.47 -1.40
CA TRP A 64 2.12 4.29 -0.48
C TRP A 64 3.21 5.36 -0.64
N LYS A 65 3.56 5.74 -1.87
CA LYS A 65 4.55 6.82 -2.11
C LYS A 65 4.10 8.15 -1.50
N ARG A 66 2.83 8.50 -1.68
CA ARG A 66 2.23 9.70 -1.09
C ARG A 66 2.19 9.65 0.44
N TYR A 67 1.74 8.53 1.00
CA TYR A 67 1.74 8.33 2.44
C TYR A 67 3.15 8.43 3.05
N LEU A 68 4.15 7.80 2.42
CA LEU A 68 5.55 7.83 2.88
C LEU A 68 6.22 9.20 2.68
N SER A 69 5.71 10.06 1.79
CA SER A 69 6.16 11.46 1.67
C SER A 69 5.47 12.41 2.66
N GLY A 70 4.63 11.89 3.55
CA GLY A 70 3.99 12.65 4.62
C GLY A 70 2.61 13.22 4.27
N GLU A 71 1.98 12.76 3.18
CA GLU A 71 0.61 13.16 2.85
C GLU A 71 -0.39 12.60 3.88
N ASP A 72 -1.26 13.48 4.40
CA ASP A 72 -2.25 13.11 5.42
C ASP A 72 -3.33 12.15 4.91
N LYS A 73 -3.79 11.25 5.78
CA LYS A 73 -4.80 10.23 5.46
C LYS A 73 -6.10 10.82 4.92
N ALA A 74 -6.54 11.99 5.39
CA ALA A 74 -7.74 12.64 4.87
C ALA A 74 -7.58 13.04 3.40
N LYS A 75 -6.40 13.59 3.04
CA LYS A 75 -6.08 13.98 1.67
C LYS A 75 -5.91 12.78 0.73
N LEU A 76 -5.37 11.67 1.24
CA LEU A 76 -5.31 10.41 0.50
C LEU A 76 -6.72 9.87 0.18
N LYS A 77 -7.64 9.93 1.15
CA LYS A 77 -9.05 9.52 0.94
C LYS A 77 -9.77 10.43 -0.04
N GLU A 78 -9.55 11.74 0.05
CA GLU A 78 -10.10 12.72 -0.88
C GLU A 78 -9.62 12.43 -2.31
N THR A 79 -8.30 12.35 -2.51
CA THR A 79 -7.70 12.01 -3.81
C THR A 79 -8.30 10.73 -4.38
N PHE A 80 -8.38 9.66 -3.58
CA PHE A 80 -8.94 8.40 -4.03
C PHE A 80 -10.41 8.55 -4.47
N THR A 81 -11.21 9.25 -3.67
CA THR A 81 -12.63 9.44 -3.94
C THR A 81 -12.85 10.27 -5.20
N ASP A 82 -12.04 11.29 -5.42
CA ASP A 82 -12.14 12.15 -6.60
C ASP A 82 -11.70 11.43 -7.88
N LEU A 83 -10.60 10.66 -7.82
CA LEU A 83 -10.19 9.78 -8.93
C LEU A 83 -11.30 8.81 -9.34
N LEU A 84 -12.03 8.25 -8.36
CA LEU A 84 -13.14 7.35 -8.67
C LEU A 84 -14.30 8.09 -9.34
N LYS A 85 -14.70 9.27 -8.84
CA LYS A 85 -15.79 10.07 -9.44
C LYS A 85 -15.51 10.40 -10.91
N GLU A 86 -14.25 10.61 -11.27
CA GLU A 86 -13.84 10.88 -12.66
C GLU A 86 -13.87 9.63 -13.54
N ALA A 87 -13.65 8.45 -12.97
CA ALA A 87 -13.51 7.20 -13.73
C ALA A 87 -14.83 6.44 -13.94
N TYR A 88 -15.63 6.21 -12.88
CA TYR A 88 -16.92 5.51 -12.92
C TYR A 88 -17.68 5.61 -11.58
N ASP A 89 -18.88 5.02 -11.47
CA ASP A 89 -19.63 4.89 -10.21
C ASP A 89 -19.45 3.49 -9.58
N PRO A 90 -18.40 3.24 -8.77
CA PRO A 90 -18.16 1.95 -8.15
C PRO A 90 -19.18 1.57 -7.06
N PRO A 91 -19.33 0.26 -6.80
CA PRO A 91 -20.03 -0.21 -5.60
C PRO A 91 -19.47 0.43 -4.32
N LYS A 92 -20.34 0.87 -3.40
CA LYS A 92 -19.93 1.55 -2.15
C LYS A 92 -18.97 0.71 -1.30
N ASP A 93 -19.15 -0.61 -1.29
CA ASP A 93 -18.31 -1.54 -0.56
C ASP A 93 -16.91 -1.70 -1.19
N PHE A 94 -16.77 -1.49 -2.51
CA PHE A 94 -15.47 -1.37 -3.17
C PHE A 94 -14.73 -0.13 -2.66
N ILE A 95 -15.39 1.03 -2.61
CA ILE A 95 -14.79 2.28 -2.10
C ILE A 95 -14.37 2.08 -0.63
N GLN A 96 -15.24 1.48 0.18
CA GLN A 96 -14.97 1.27 1.60
C GLN A 96 -13.70 0.45 1.85
N ALA A 97 -13.37 -0.53 1.00
CA ALA A 97 -12.15 -1.33 1.17
C ALA A 97 -10.86 -0.49 1.06
N TRP A 98 -10.86 0.51 0.19
CA TRP A 98 -9.74 1.43 0.04
C TRP A 98 -9.67 2.43 1.19
N ILE A 99 -10.81 2.95 1.65
CA ILE A 99 -10.85 3.82 2.84
C ILE A 99 -10.35 3.07 4.07
N ASP A 100 -10.79 1.82 4.27
CA ASP A 100 -10.36 0.97 5.37
C ASP A 100 -8.86 0.67 5.29
N LEU A 101 -8.30 0.48 4.09
CA LEU A 101 -6.84 0.37 3.90
C LEU A 101 -6.13 1.65 4.35
N ILE A 102 -6.56 2.82 3.86
CA ILE A 102 -5.95 4.11 4.21
C ILE A 102 -5.96 4.31 5.72
N ASP A 103 -7.08 3.98 6.38
CA ASP A 103 -7.25 4.15 7.82
C ASP A 103 -6.25 3.36 8.66
N ILE A 104 -5.83 2.18 8.19
CA ILE A 104 -4.94 1.29 8.93
C ILE A 104 -3.47 1.38 8.52
N MET A 105 -3.10 2.25 7.55
CA MET A 105 -1.75 2.32 6.98
C MET A 105 -0.65 2.51 8.02
N ASP A 106 -0.88 3.32 9.05
CA ASP A 106 0.03 3.57 10.18
C ASP A 106 0.36 2.31 10.98
N SER A 107 -0.47 1.28 10.85
CA SER A 107 -0.33 0.02 11.56
C SER A 107 0.11 -1.15 10.67
N LEU A 108 0.43 -0.87 9.40
CA LEU A 108 0.91 -1.82 8.42
C LEU A 108 2.43 -1.69 8.24
N PRO A 109 3.12 -2.77 7.87
CA PRO A 109 4.53 -2.68 7.51
C PRO A 109 4.69 -1.90 6.20
N THR A 110 5.78 -1.14 6.07
CA THR A 110 6.18 -0.53 4.79
C THR A 110 6.27 -1.63 3.72
N PRO A 111 5.72 -1.41 2.52
CA PRO A 111 5.79 -2.40 1.45
C PRO A 111 7.23 -2.78 1.12
N HIS A 112 7.55 -4.07 1.18
CA HIS A 112 8.89 -4.59 0.91
C HIS A 112 9.40 -4.22 -0.50
N LYS A 113 8.50 -3.94 -1.44
CA LYS A 113 8.81 -3.50 -2.80
C LYS A 113 9.22 -2.02 -2.90
N LEU A 114 8.88 -1.23 -1.89
CA LEU A 114 9.25 0.19 -1.75
C LEU A 114 10.39 0.39 -0.76
N ALA A 115 10.49 -0.46 0.27
CA ALA A 115 11.60 -0.42 1.23
C ALA A 115 12.96 -0.55 0.52
N LYS A 116 13.07 -1.47 -0.45
CA LYS A 116 14.29 -1.63 -1.27
C LYS A 116 14.65 -0.38 -2.08
N GLU A 117 13.64 0.36 -2.55
CA GLU A 117 13.84 1.58 -3.33
C GLU A 117 14.36 2.71 -2.44
N GLN A 118 13.84 2.82 -1.22
CA GLN A 118 14.32 3.77 -0.21
C GLN A 118 15.75 3.44 0.28
N GLU A 119 16.08 2.16 0.46
CA GLU A 119 17.44 1.74 0.82
C GLU A 119 18.45 2.08 -0.26
N VAL A 120 18.10 1.90 -1.54
CA VAL A 120 18.96 2.29 -2.67
C VAL A 120 19.17 3.80 -2.72
N ILE A 121 18.10 4.60 -2.63
CA ILE A 121 18.21 6.07 -2.62
C ILE A 121 19.09 6.55 -1.46
N LYS A 122 18.83 6.04 -0.25
CA LYS A 122 19.61 6.40 0.94
C LYS A 122 21.09 6.05 0.80
N SER A 123 21.41 4.87 0.24
CA SER A 123 22.81 4.47 0.02
C SER A 123 23.54 5.34 -1.02
N MET A 124 22.83 5.93 -1.97
CA MET A 124 23.39 6.88 -2.93
C MET A 124 23.65 8.26 -2.29
N GLU A 125 22.71 8.74 -1.46
CA GLU A 125 22.85 10.01 -0.72
C GLU A 125 23.98 9.94 0.33
N GLU A 126 24.16 8.80 1.01
CA GLU A 126 25.24 8.60 1.97
C GLU A 126 26.62 8.49 1.29
N GLY A 127 26.70 7.87 0.11
CA GLY A 127 27.95 7.78 -0.67
C GLY A 127 28.38 9.12 -1.29
N GLU A 128 27.46 10.00 -1.66
CA GLU A 128 27.79 11.37 -2.11
C GLU A 128 28.21 12.29 -0.95
N ALA A 129 27.65 12.11 0.24
CA ALA A 129 28.01 12.89 1.43
C ALA A 129 29.44 12.58 1.95
N GLU A 130 29.88 11.31 1.90
CA GLU A 130 31.26 10.94 2.29
C GLU A 130 32.30 11.47 1.29
N ALA A 131 32.00 11.45 -0.02
CA ALA A 131 32.90 11.99 -1.05
C ALA A 131 33.09 13.51 -0.97
N GLY A 132 32.08 14.25 -0.47
CA GLY A 132 32.18 15.69 -0.22
C GLY A 132 33.01 16.05 1.02
N ALA A 133 33.00 15.20 2.05
CA ALA A 133 33.72 15.45 3.31
C ALA A 133 35.23 15.18 3.22
N GLU A 134 35.67 14.27 2.36
CA GLU A 134 37.10 13.99 2.13
C GLU A 134 37.79 15.09 1.29
N ALA A 135 37.05 15.84 0.49
CA ALA A 135 37.59 16.91 -0.36
C ALA A 135 37.89 18.22 0.37
N GLU A 136 37.31 18.45 1.56
CA GLU A 136 37.51 19.71 2.32
C GLU A 136 38.67 19.65 3.32
N HIS A 137 39.27 18.48 3.55
CA HIS A 137 40.32 18.31 4.57
C HIS A 137 41.78 18.35 4.02
N GLU A 138 41.96 18.51 2.71
CA GLU A 138 43.27 18.61 2.03
C GLU A 138 43.64 20.03 1.54
N SER A 139 42.95 21.09 1.99
CA SER A 139 43.28 22.49 1.63
C SER A 139 44.06 23.23 2.71
#